data_AF-A0A355BQZ3-F1
#
_entry.id   AF-A0A355BQZ3-F1
#
_cell.length_a   1.000
_cell.length_b   1.000
_cell.length_c   1.000
_cell.angle_alpha   90.00
_cell.angle_beta   90.00
_cell.angle_gamma   90.00
#
_symmetry.space_group_name_H-M   'P 1'
#
loop_
_entity.id
_entity.type
_entity.pdbx_description
1 polymer ?
#
loop_
_entity_poly.entity_id
_entity_poly.type
_entity_poly.pdbx_seq_one_letter_code
_entity_poly.pdbx_strand_id
1 'polypeptide(L)' 'MKTMMITPEGLEKLKAELDHLWRVERPDTTQKVSWAASLGDRSENADYHYNKKRLREI' A
#
# COMPACT_ATOMS: atom_id res chain seq x y z
N MET A 1 3.65 21.66 -18.05
CA MET A 1 4.25 20.34 -17.74
C MET A 1 5.40 20.57 -16.79
N LYS A 2 5.44 19.88 -15.64
CA LYS A 2 6.53 20.01 -14.67
C LYS A 2 7.65 19.07 -15.13
N THR A 3 8.80 19.62 -15.54
CA THR A 3 9.94 18.79 -15.95
C THR A 3 10.53 18.14 -14.70
N MET A 4 10.31 16.83 -14.55
CA MET A 4 10.81 16.04 -13.42
C MET A 4 12.29 15.74 -13.65
N MET A 5 13.16 16.70 -13.35
CA MET A 5 14.61 16.47 -13.34
C MET A 5 14.94 15.65 -12.11
N ILE A 6 15.26 14.38 -12.32
CA ILE A 6 15.60 13.45 -11.25
C ILE A 6 17.06 13.06 -11.41
N THR A 7 17.80 13.08 -10.31
CA THR A 7 19.16 12.53 -10.28
C THR A 7 19.09 11.01 -10.40
N PRO A 8 20.11 10.34 -10.97
CA PRO A 8 20.14 8.88 -11.07
C PRO A 8 19.94 8.21 -9.71
N GLU A 9 20.58 8.74 -8.66
CA GLU A 9 20.41 8.27 -7.28
C GLU A 9 18.97 8.43 -6.75
N GLY A 10 18.29 9.52 -7.13
CA GLY A 10 16.90 9.75 -6.76
C GLY A 10 15.94 8.77 -7.44
N LEU A 11 16.23 8.41 -8.70
CA LEU A 11 15.48 7.41 -9.44
C LEU A 11 15.64 6.01 -8.84
N GLU A 12 16.85 5.66 -8.40
CA GLU A 12 17.11 4.38 -7.74
C GLU A 12 16.38 4.27 -6.40
N LYS A 13 16.39 5.33 -5.59
CA LYS A 13 15.62 5.39 -4.33
C LYS A 13 14.12 5.24 -4.57
N LEU A 14 13.56 5.96 -5.56
CA LEU A 14 12.14 5.85 -5.88
C LEU A 14 11.76 4.47 -6.43
N LYS A 15 12.64 3.84 -7.22
CA LYS A 15 12.43 2.46 -7.65
C LYS A 15 12.45 1.48 -6.47
N ALA A 16 13.39 1.63 -5.54
CA ALA A 16 13.47 0.80 -4.35
C ALA A 16 12.23 0.98 -3.46
N GLU A 17 11.77 2.22 -3.28
CA GLU A 17 10.57 2.53 -2.50
C GLU A 17 9.31 1.96 -3.17
N LEU A 18 9.19 2.08 -4.49
CA LEU A 18 8.11 1.47 -5.27
C LEU A 18 8.12 -0.06 -5.15
N ASP A 19 9.30 -0.69 -5.28
CA ASP A 19 9.44 -2.14 -5.15
C ASP A 19 9.06 -2.61 -3.74
N HIS A 20 9.46 -1.87 -2.70
CA HIS A 20 9.07 -2.15 -1.32
C HIS A 20 7.56 -2.06 -1.11
N LEU A 21 6.95 -0.96 -1.57
CA LEU A 21 5.49 -0.76 -1.49
C LEU A 21 4.73 -1.89 -2.18
N TRP A 22 5.21 -2.32 -3.35
CA TRP A 22 4.56 -3.38 -4.12
C TRP A 22 4.78 -4.77 -3.52
N ARG A 23 6.03 -5.14 -3.21
CA ARG A 23 6.40 -6.51 -2.82
C ARG A 23 6.18 -6.80 -1.34
N VAL A 24 6.19 -5.78 -0.50
CA VAL A 24 6.12 -5.93 0.96
C VAL A 24 4.81 -5.37 1.47
N GLU A 25 4.56 -4.08 1.25
CA GLU A 25 3.45 -3.38 1.91
C GLU A 25 2.07 -3.80 1.36
N ARG A 26 1.96 -3.96 0.04
CA ARG A 26 0.70 -4.39 -0.60
C ARG A 26 0.26 -5.81 -0.21
N PRO A 27 1.10 -6.86 -0.25
CA PRO A 27 0.68 -8.19 0.19
C PRO A 27 0.42 -8.27 1.69
N ASP A 28 1.17 -7.54 2.53
CA ASP A 28 0.89 -7.45 3.96
C ASP A 28 -0.49 -6.83 4.23
N THR A 29 -0.78 -5.68 3.61
CA THR A 29 -2.08 -5.01 3.76
C THR A 29 -3.23 -5.88 3.23
N THR A 30 -3.01 -6.60 2.12
CA THR A 30 -4.02 -7.53 1.57
C THR A 30 -4.33 -8.67 2.55
N GLN A 31 -3.30 -9.24 3.19
CA GLN A 31 -3.50 -10.26 4.22
C GLN A 31 -4.27 -9.73 5.42
N LYS A 32 -3.94 -8.51 5.88
CA LYS A 32 -4.68 -7.83 6.96
C LYS A 32 -6.14 -7.59 6.60
N VAL A 33 -6.44 -7.13 5.38
CA VAL A 33 -7.83 -7.00 4.90
C VAL A 33 -8.54 -8.34 4.90
N SER A 34 -7.90 -9.40 4.40
CA SER A 34 -8.50 -10.73 4.36
C SER A 34 -8.76 -11.30 5.76
N TRP A 35 -7.84 -11.07 6.69
CA TRP A 35 -8.03 -11.43 8.09
C TRP A 35 -9.21 -10.65 8.67
N ALA A 36 -9.20 -9.33 8.57
CA ALA A 36 -10.26 -8.48 9.10
C ALA A 36 -11.64 -8.86 8.53
N ALA A 37 -11.70 -9.22 7.24
CA ALA A 37 -12.90 -9.71 6.58
C ALA A 37 -13.39 -11.09 7.09
N SER A 38 -12.54 -11.85 7.78
CA SER A 38 -12.85 -13.16 8.37
C SER A 38 -13.27 -13.05 9.84
N LEU A 39 -12.94 -11.94 10.53
CA LEU A 39 -13.23 -11.75 11.95
C LEU A 39 -14.68 -11.31 12.26
N GLY A 40 -15.47 -10.93 11.25
CA GLY A 40 -16.84 -10.52 11.48
C GLY A 40 -17.43 -9.67 10.36
N ASP A 41 -18.41 -8.85 10.70
CA ASP A 41 -19.09 -7.99 9.74
C ASP A 41 -18.15 -6.92 9.19
N ARG A 42 -18.10 -6.84 7.86
CA ARG A 42 -17.18 -5.95 7.13
C ARG A 42 -17.58 -4.49 7.22
N SER A 43 -18.83 -4.18 7.61
CA SER A 43 -19.33 -2.82 7.71
C SER A 43 -18.94 -2.18 9.04
N GLU A 44 -18.90 -2.96 10.12
CA GLU A 44 -18.54 -2.48 11.46
C GLU A 44 -17.03 -2.56 11.74
N ASN A 45 -16.30 -3.39 11.00
CA ASN A 45 -14.88 -3.60 11.25
C ASN A 45 -14.00 -2.43 10.77
N ALA A 46 -13.54 -1.61 11.70
CA ALA A 46 -12.68 -0.45 11.44
C ALA A 46 -11.35 -0.82 10.76
N ASP A 47 -10.74 -1.95 11.15
CA ASP A 47 -9.52 -2.45 10.54
C ASP A 47 -9.71 -2.79 9.07
N TYR A 48 -10.87 -3.36 8.70
CA TYR A 48 -11.18 -3.65 7.31
C TYR A 48 -11.25 -2.38 6.47
N HIS A 49 -11.96 -1.35 6.94
CA HIS A 49 -12.06 -0.07 6.21
C HIS A 49 -10.72 0.65 6.10
N TYR A 50 -9.94 0.66 7.18
CA TYR A 50 -8.63 1.29 7.20
C TYR A 50 -7.65 0.62 6.23
N ASN A 51 -7.48 -0.70 6.31
CA ASN A 51 -6.56 -1.43 5.44
C ASN A 51 -7.03 -1.39 3.97
N LYS A 52 -8.34 -1.33 3.71
CA LYS A 52 -8.88 -1.14 2.37
C LYS A 52 -8.61 0.26 1.81
N LYS A 53 -8.63 1.30 2.65
CA LYS A 53 -8.21 2.65 2.26
C LYS A 53 -6.71 2.66 1.96
N ARG A 54 -5.88 2.04 2.81
CA ARG A 54 -4.43 1.94 2.61
C ARG A 54 -4.10 1.24 1.28
N LEU A 55 -4.79 0.17 0.91
CA LEU A 55 -4.64 -0.49 -0.40
C LEU A 55 -4.95 0.39 -1.62
N ARG A 56 -5.71 1.48 -1.45
CA ARG A 56 -5.96 2.46 -2.53
C ARG A 56 -4.91 3.57 -2.59
N GLU A 57 -4.20 3.79 -1.48
CA GLU A 57 -3.18 4.82 -1.36
C GLU A 57 -1.78 4.31 -1.79
N ILE A 58 -1.58 2.99 -1.77
CA ILE A 58 -0.42 2.27 -2.32
C ILE A 58 -0.61 2.01 -3.82
#